data_AF-A0A9E5GYD6-F1
#
_entry.id   AF-A0A9E5GYD6-F1
#
_cell.length_a   1.000
_cell.length_b   1.000
_cell.length_c   1.000
_cell.angle_alpha   90.00
_cell.angle_beta   90.00
_cell.angle_gamma   90.00
#
_symmetry.space_group_name_H-M   'P 1'
#
loop_
_entity.id
_entity.type
_entity.pdbx_description
1 polymer ?
#
loop_
_entity_poly.entity_id
_entity_poly.type
_entity_poly.pdbx_seq_one_letter_code
_entity_poly.pdbx_strand_id
1 'polypeptide(L)'
;MKTNNKVKWDAIQQKFFNLRPLKEKKKRMELLRWLINEDRRKRSVSSENLYTKVDFNVIQVLHDLNKSCRWALHPDKLRAQANYKSYLDSLVFSEDLHENRGTYFLLPKAVITLEEYDEAERRHKEQITVSRILAFLTLCLFLGTVFQAAISF
;
A
#
# COMPACT_ATOMS: atom_id res chain seq x y z
N MET A 1 12.07 -23.28 -37.53
CA MET A 1 11.93 -23.57 -36.08
C MET A 1 12.86 -22.64 -35.27
N LYS A 2 12.42 -21.43 -34.88
CA LYS A 2 13.19 -20.49 -34.03
C LYS A 2 12.25 -19.56 -33.25
N THR A 3 11.55 -20.08 -32.23
CA THR A 3 10.71 -19.25 -31.33
C THR A 3 10.59 -19.77 -29.89
N ASN A 4 11.46 -20.68 -29.41
CA ASN A 4 11.27 -21.29 -28.08
C ASN A 4 11.89 -20.49 -26.91
N ASN A 5 12.83 -19.56 -27.17
CA ASN A 5 13.48 -18.82 -26.08
C ASN A 5 12.71 -17.56 -25.64
N LYS A 6 12.07 -16.81 -26.56
CA LYS A 6 11.36 -15.56 -26.20
C LYS A 6 10.20 -15.80 -25.23
N VAL A 7 9.42 -16.86 -25.45
CA VAL A 7 8.27 -17.24 -24.60
C VAL A 7 8.70 -17.57 -23.16
N LYS A 8 9.88 -18.18 -22.98
CA LYS A 8 10.42 -18.50 -21.65
C LYS A 8 10.88 -17.25 -20.90
N TRP A 9 11.48 -16.28 -21.60
CA TRP A 9 11.89 -15.00 -21.01
C TRP A 9 10.69 -14.15 -20.59
N ASP A 10 9.63 -14.11 -21.39
CA ASP A 10 8.39 -13.40 -21.05
C ASP A 10 7.71 -14.00 -19.81
N ALA A 11 7.68 -15.33 -19.69
CA ALA A 11 7.12 -16.02 -18.51
C ALA A 11 7.93 -15.76 -17.23
N ILE A 12 9.26 -15.68 -17.33
CA ILE A 12 10.15 -15.37 -16.19
C ILE A 12 9.99 -13.90 -15.80
N GLN A 13 9.95 -12.99 -16.77
CA GLN A 13 9.73 -11.56 -16.50
C GLN A 13 8.34 -11.30 -15.93
N GLN A 14 7.29 -11.98 -16.42
CA GLN A 14 5.94 -11.91 -15.85
C GLN A 14 5.90 -12.46 -14.43
N LYS A 15 6.55 -13.58 -14.12
CA LYS A 15 6.66 -14.08 -12.74
C LYS A 15 7.38 -13.06 -11.85
N PHE A 16 8.48 -12.49 -12.31
CA PHE A 16 9.23 -11.48 -11.55
C PHE A 16 8.44 -10.18 -11.36
N PHE A 17 7.60 -9.81 -12.33
CA PHE A 17 6.70 -8.66 -12.23
C PHE A 17 5.52 -8.93 -11.29
N ASN A 18 4.91 -10.11 -11.33
CA ASN A 18 3.86 -10.56 -10.39
C ASN A 18 4.39 -10.74 -8.95
N LEU A 19 5.69 -10.98 -8.77
CA LEU A 19 6.34 -11.02 -7.47
C LEU A 19 6.60 -9.63 -6.88
N ARG A 20 6.42 -8.54 -7.65
CA ARG A 20 6.49 -7.19 -7.09
C ARG A 20 5.25 -7.01 -6.21
N PRO A 21 5.41 -6.79 -4.88
CA PRO A 21 4.26 -6.44 -4.05
C PRO A 21 3.60 -5.21 -4.66
N LEU A 22 2.27 -5.09 -4.52
CA LEU A 22 1.49 -3.94 -4.98
C LEU A 22 1.93 -2.67 -4.22
N LYS A 23 3.10 -2.14 -4.58
CA LYS A 23 3.74 -0.99 -3.93
C LYS A 23 2.84 0.24 -4.01
N GLU A 24 2.02 0.32 -5.05
CA GLU A 24 1.10 1.44 -5.28
C GLU A 24 -0.11 1.40 -4.35
N LYS A 25 -0.73 0.24 -4.13
CA LYS A 25 -1.83 0.10 -3.15
C LYS A 25 -1.35 0.46 -1.75
N LYS A 26 -0.15 -0.01 -1.38
CA LYS A 26 0.47 0.31 -0.08
C LYS A 26 0.74 1.80 0.06
N LYS A 27 1.37 2.43 -0.94
CA LYS A 27 1.63 3.89 -0.94
C LYS A 27 0.34 4.71 -0.83
N ARG A 28 -0.70 4.35 -1.60
CA ARG A 28 -2.00 4.99 -1.51
C ARG A 28 -2.58 4.93 -0.10
N MET A 29 -2.50 3.75 0.54
CA MET A 29 -3.04 3.60 1.89
C MET A 29 -2.17 4.26 2.97
N GLU A 30 -0.84 4.27 2.79
CA GLU A 30 0.07 5.06 3.62
C GLU A 30 -0.27 6.56 3.53
N LEU A 31 -0.63 7.06 2.35
CA LEU A 31 -1.10 8.44 2.17
C LEU A 31 -2.42 8.69 2.87
N LEU A 32 -3.39 7.79 2.75
CA LEU A 32 -4.68 7.90 3.44
C LEU A 32 -4.50 7.93 4.96
N ARG A 33 -3.64 7.05 5.49
CA ARG A 33 -3.28 7.00 6.90
C ARG A 33 -2.61 8.29 7.36
N TRP A 34 -1.71 8.84 6.55
CA TRP A 34 -1.06 10.11 6.84
C TRP A 34 -2.08 11.27 6.87
N LEU A 35 -2.98 11.34 5.88
CA LEU A 35 -4.06 12.34 5.80
C LEU A 35 -4.96 12.30 7.04
N ILE A 36 -5.39 11.12 7.47
CA ILE A 36 -6.22 10.95 8.68
C ILE A 36 -5.48 11.42 9.94
N ASN A 37 -4.20 11.05 10.08
CA ASN A 37 -3.40 11.45 11.24
C ASN A 37 -3.16 12.97 11.27
N GLU A 38 -2.93 13.57 10.11
CA GLU A 38 -2.73 15.01 9.99
C GLU A 38 -4.03 15.79 10.24
N ASP A 39 -5.18 15.29 9.76
CA ASP A 39 -6.49 15.85 10.08
C ASP A 39 -6.77 15.80 11.60
N ARG A 40 -6.52 14.66 12.26
CA ARG A 40 -6.63 14.54 13.73
C ARG A 40 -5.73 15.52 14.47
N ARG A 41 -4.48 15.67 14.01
CA ARG A 41 -3.52 16.62 14.60
C ARG A 41 -4.01 18.06 14.46
N LYS A 42 -4.40 18.48 13.27
CA LYS A 42 -4.88 19.85 13.02
C LYS A 42 -6.15 20.17 13.83
N ARG A 43 -7.08 19.23 13.94
CA ARG A 43 -8.28 19.38 14.80
C ARG A 43 -7.94 19.51 16.29
N SER A 44 -6.93 18.78 16.78
CA SER A 44 -6.53 18.88 18.20
C SER A 44 -5.92 20.24 18.58
N VAL A 45 -5.33 20.95 17.63
CA VAL A 45 -4.68 22.25 17.85
C VAL A 45 -5.66 23.41 17.71
N SER A 46 -6.63 23.31 16.79
CA SER A 46 -7.71 24.28 16.66
C SER A 46 -8.87 23.97 17.63
N SER A 47 -8.69 24.30 18.91
CA SER A 47 -9.74 24.17 19.94
C SER A 47 -11.00 25.00 19.68
N GLU A 48 -10.97 25.93 18.72
CA GLU A 48 -12.02 26.92 18.48
C GLU A 48 -13.05 26.51 17.42
N ASN A 49 -12.79 25.52 16.57
CA ASN A 49 -13.72 25.15 15.48
C ASN A 49 -13.74 23.64 15.20
N LEU A 50 -14.51 22.90 15.98
CA LEU A 50 -14.73 21.45 15.81
C LEU A 50 -15.36 21.07 14.45
N TYR A 51 -15.97 22.03 13.76
CA TYR A 51 -16.71 21.85 12.51
C TYR A 51 -15.94 22.28 11.25
N THR A 52 -14.74 22.85 11.39
CA THR A 52 -13.96 23.25 10.21
C THR A 52 -13.36 22.00 9.56
N LYS A 53 -13.78 21.74 8.31
CA LYS A 53 -13.18 20.69 7.49
C LYS A 53 -11.73 21.07 7.19
N VAL A 54 -10.80 20.17 7.50
CA VAL A 54 -9.39 20.33 7.12
C VAL A 54 -9.27 20.15 5.60
N ASP A 55 -8.73 21.16 4.93
CA ASP A 55 -8.41 21.12 3.52
C ASP A 55 -6.95 20.70 3.31
N PHE A 56 -6.73 19.96 2.23
CA PHE A 56 -5.40 19.54 1.81
C PHE A 56 -5.17 19.94 0.36
N ASN A 57 -3.96 20.42 0.05
CA ASN A 57 -3.51 20.63 -1.32
C ASN A 57 -2.36 19.66 -1.66
N VAL A 58 -2.25 19.25 -2.93
CA VAL A 58 -1.17 18.36 -3.41
C VAL A 58 0.22 18.87 -3.00
N ILE A 59 0.44 20.20 -3.08
CA ILE A 59 1.71 20.83 -2.72
C ILE A 59 1.98 20.73 -1.22
N GLN A 60 0.96 20.93 -0.38
CA GLN A 60 1.09 20.77 1.08
C GLN A 60 1.39 19.31 1.44
N VAL A 61 0.69 18.36 0.82
CA VAL A 61 0.94 16.91 1.01
C VAL A 61 2.38 16.56 0.65
N LEU A 62 2.88 17.03 -0.49
CA LEU A 62 4.28 16.83 -0.91
C LEU A 62 5.30 17.44 0.05
N HIS A 63 5.01 18.65 0.54
CA HIS A 63 5.88 19.36 1.48
C HIS A 63 6.00 18.60 2.80
N ASP A 64 4.85 18.22 3.38
CA ASP A 64 4.82 17.63 4.71
C ASP A 64 5.35 16.18 4.71
N LEU A 65 5.11 15.42 3.64
CA LEU A 65 5.64 14.06 3.49
C LEU A 65 7.17 14.04 3.31
N ASN A 66 7.72 14.98 2.55
CA ASN A 66 9.16 15.05 2.31
C ASN A 66 9.93 15.79 3.42
N LYS A 67 9.22 16.36 4.41
CA LYS A 67 9.76 17.11 5.56
C LYS A 67 10.72 18.25 5.20
N SER A 68 10.76 18.68 3.94
CA SER A 68 11.72 19.65 3.41
C SER A 68 11.32 20.15 2.02
N CYS A 69 11.57 21.42 1.72
CA CYS A 69 11.42 22.00 0.37
C CYS A 69 12.37 21.41 -0.69
N ARG A 70 13.21 20.44 -0.33
CA ARG A 70 14.08 19.70 -1.27
C ARG A 70 13.31 19.10 -2.45
N TRP A 71 12.05 18.75 -2.27
CA TRP A 71 11.21 18.25 -3.37
C TRP A 71 10.99 19.30 -4.47
N ALA A 72 10.96 20.60 -4.13
CA ALA A 72 10.76 21.69 -5.08
C ALA A 72 12.00 21.97 -5.95
N LEU A 73 13.18 21.56 -5.46
CA LEU A 73 14.47 21.64 -6.15
C LEU A 73 14.80 20.36 -6.94
N HIS A 74 13.99 19.30 -6.80
CA HIS A 74 14.22 18.05 -7.50
C HIS A 74 13.93 18.20 -9.00
N PRO A 75 14.79 17.71 -9.91
CA PRO A 75 14.57 17.80 -11.35
C PRO A 75 13.25 17.13 -11.78
N ASP A 76 12.91 15.98 -11.16
CA ASP A 76 11.65 15.26 -11.43
C ASP A 76 10.45 15.69 -10.55
N LYS A 77 10.43 16.91 -10.02
CA LYS A 77 9.34 17.37 -9.14
C LYS A 77 7.95 17.28 -9.77
N LEU A 78 7.85 17.53 -11.08
CA LEU A 78 6.59 17.43 -11.83
C LEU A 78 6.07 16.00 -11.87
N ARG A 79 6.97 15.02 -12.01
CA ARG A 79 6.62 13.61 -12.00
C ARG A 79 6.16 13.16 -10.62
N ALA A 80 6.85 13.61 -9.57
CA ALA A 80 6.43 13.36 -8.19
C ALA A 80 5.03 13.95 -7.93
N GLN A 81 4.80 15.20 -8.35
CA GLN A 81 3.51 15.86 -8.21
C GLN A 81 2.38 15.15 -8.95
N ALA A 82 2.62 14.73 -10.20
CA ALA A 82 1.65 13.96 -10.98
C ALA A 82 1.30 12.62 -10.32
N ASN A 83 2.28 11.94 -9.72
CA ASN A 83 2.06 10.68 -9.01
C ASN A 83 1.19 10.88 -7.75
N TYR A 84 1.51 11.88 -6.92
CA TYR A 84 0.71 12.17 -5.73
C TYR A 84 -0.70 12.65 -6.08
N LYS A 85 -0.84 13.45 -7.13
CA LYS A 85 -2.15 13.81 -7.67
C LYS A 85 -2.92 12.56 -8.08
N SER A 86 -2.30 11.64 -8.82
CA SER A 86 -2.95 10.38 -9.23
C SER A 86 -3.41 9.54 -8.02
N TYR A 87 -2.63 9.52 -6.93
CA TYR A 87 -3.04 8.84 -5.70
C TYR A 87 -4.23 9.53 -5.02
N LEU A 88 -4.23 10.86 -4.94
CA LEU A 88 -5.35 11.63 -4.39
C LEU A 88 -6.61 11.47 -5.24
N ASP A 89 -6.50 11.56 -6.56
CA ASP A 89 -7.59 11.31 -7.51
C ASP A 89 -8.15 9.89 -7.33
N SER A 90 -7.30 8.89 -7.10
CA SER A 90 -7.75 7.52 -6.83
C SER A 90 -8.50 7.36 -5.51
N LEU A 91 -8.20 8.20 -4.51
CA LEU A 91 -8.91 8.24 -3.22
C LEU A 91 -10.22 9.01 -3.34
N VAL A 92 -10.28 10.02 -4.23
CA VAL A 92 -11.54 10.69 -4.60
C VAL A 92 -12.47 9.71 -5.31
N PHE A 93 -11.95 8.92 -6.26
CA PHE A 93 -12.72 7.88 -6.93
C PHE A 93 -13.25 6.80 -5.97
N SER A 94 -12.50 6.49 -4.92
CA SER A 94 -12.92 5.56 -3.84
C SER A 94 -13.95 6.18 -2.87
N GLU A 95 -14.23 7.48 -3.00
CA GLU A 95 -15.04 8.31 -2.09
C GLU A 95 -14.46 8.43 -0.67
N ASP A 96 -13.16 8.18 -0.53
CA ASP A 96 -12.43 8.42 0.72
C ASP A 96 -12.09 9.92 0.87
N LEU A 97 -11.95 10.62 -0.27
CA LEU A 97 -11.73 12.05 -0.37
C LEU A 97 -12.79 12.72 -1.24
N HIS A 98 -13.03 14.01 -1.01
CA HIS A 98 -13.84 14.87 -1.85
C HIS A 98 -12.97 16.01 -2.37
N GLU A 99 -12.89 16.19 -3.68
CA GLU A 99 -12.19 17.31 -4.28
C GLU A 99 -13.14 18.50 -4.49
N ASN A 100 -12.69 19.71 -4.15
CA ASN A 100 -13.35 20.94 -4.53
C ASN A 100 -12.30 21.96 -4.98
N ARG A 101 -12.31 22.37 -6.25
CA ARG A 101 -11.41 23.41 -6.80
C ARG A 101 -9.92 23.17 -6.48
N GLY A 102 -9.45 21.92 -6.51
CA GLY A 102 -8.05 21.57 -6.25
C GLY A 102 -7.66 21.48 -4.77
N THR A 103 -8.62 21.57 -3.85
CA THR A 103 -8.46 21.16 -2.45
C THR A 103 -9.20 19.86 -2.17
N TYR A 104 -8.62 19.03 -1.30
CA TYR A 104 -9.13 17.72 -0.93
C TYR A 104 -9.63 17.74 0.50
N PHE A 105 -10.79 17.15 0.72
CA PHE A 105 -11.44 17.03 2.02
C PHE A 105 -11.61 15.56 2.38
N LEU A 106 -11.37 15.23 3.64
CA LEU A 106 -11.48 13.86 4.13
C LEU A 106 -12.95 13.50 4.39
N LEU A 107 -13.41 12.37 3.87
CA LEU A 107 -14.74 11.83 4.19
C LEU A 107 -14.66 10.82 5.34
N PRO A 108 -15.75 10.60 6.09
CA PRO A 108 -15.81 9.57 7.11
C PRO A 108 -15.49 8.17 6.59
N LYS A 109 -15.81 7.89 5.32
CA LYS A 109 -15.53 6.62 4.63
C LYS A 109 -14.05 6.26 4.68
N ALA A 110 -13.14 7.24 4.61
CA ALA A 110 -11.70 7.04 4.67
C ALA A 110 -11.24 6.27 5.92
N VAL A 111 -11.87 6.51 7.06
CA VAL A 111 -11.52 5.84 8.32
C VAL A 111 -11.89 4.35 8.24
N ILE A 112 -13.09 4.05 7.74
CA ILE A 112 -13.57 2.68 7.54
C ILE A 112 -12.66 1.94 6.55
N THR A 113 -12.36 2.56 5.42
CA THR A 113 -11.46 1.99 4.39
C THR A 113 -10.08 1.68 4.95
N LEU A 114 -9.54 2.53 5.83
CA LEU A 114 -8.25 2.29 6.48
C LEU A 114 -8.31 1.14 7.48
N GLU A 115 -9.38 1.05 8.27
CA GLU A 115 -9.59 -0.05 9.23
C GLU A 115 -9.69 -1.41 8.54
N GLU A 116 -10.50 -1.49 7.47
CA GLU A 116 -10.63 -2.71 6.65
C GLU A 116 -9.28 -3.13 6.05
N TYR A 117 -8.49 -2.15 5.59
CA TYR A 117 -7.15 -2.43 5.07
C TYR A 117 -6.20 -2.94 6.15
N ASP A 118 -6.15 -2.30 7.31
CA ASP A 118 -5.28 -2.69 8.42
C ASP A 118 -5.65 -4.11 8.91
N GLU A 119 -6.93 -4.45 8.95
CA GLU A 119 -7.41 -5.79 9.28
C GLU A 119 -7.02 -6.83 8.22
N ALA A 120 -7.23 -6.52 6.94
CA ALA A 120 -6.84 -7.40 5.84
C ALA A 120 -5.31 -7.67 5.84
N GLU A 121 -4.50 -6.64 6.14
CA GLU A 121 -3.05 -6.80 6.22
C GLU A 121 -2.62 -7.67 7.41
N ARG A 122 -3.31 -7.57 8.56
CA ARG A 122 -3.09 -8.46 9.71
C ARG A 122 -3.42 -9.91 9.37
N ARG A 123 -4.62 -10.17 8.85
CA ARG A 123 -5.06 -11.51 8.46
C ARG A 123 -4.11 -12.15 7.45
N HIS A 124 -3.63 -11.38 6.47
CA HIS A 124 -2.67 -11.89 5.49
C HIS A 124 -1.32 -12.27 6.12
N LYS A 125 -0.81 -11.48 7.08
CA LYS A 125 0.42 -11.81 7.82
C LYS A 125 0.26 -13.07 8.67
N GLU A 126 -0.88 -13.21 9.34
CA GLU A 126 -1.22 -14.41 10.12
C GLU A 126 -1.29 -15.65 9.21
N GLN A 127 -1.99 -15.56 8.09
CA GLN A 127 -2.08 -16.66 7.11
C GLN A 127 -0.71 -17.08 6.56
N ILE A 128 0.18 -16.13 6.25
CA ILE A 128 1.55 -16.45 5.82
C ILE A 128 2.31 -17.20 6.93
N THR A 129 2.14 -16.78 8.18
CA THR A 129 2.84 -17.38 9.33
C THR A 129 2.37 -18.82 9.54
N VAL A 130 1.04 -19.04 9.55
CA VAL A 130 0.43 -20.36 9.66
C VAL A 130 0.87 -21.25 8.49
N SER A 131 0.84 -20.74 7.26
CA SER A 131 1.24 -21.50 6.07
C SER A 131 2.70 -21.93 6.11
N ARG A 132 3.60 -21.09 6.65
CA ARG A 132 5.02 -21.44 6.82
C ARG A 132 5.21 -22.55 7.86
N ILE A 133 4.50 -22.47 8.98
CA ILE A 133 4.54 -23.51 10.02
C ILE A 133 4.00 -24.83 9.47
N LEU A 134 2.87 -24.79 8.77
CA LEU A 134 2.28 -25.95 8.14
C LEU A 134 3.23 -26.59 7.14
N ALA A 135 3.84 -25.80 6.24
CA ALA A 135 4.80 -26.28 5.26
C ALA A 135 6.02 -26.96 5.91
N PHE A 136 6.53 -26.39 7.00
CA PHE A 136 7.62 -26.99 7.76
C PHE A 136 7.21 -28.33 8.38
N LEU A 137 6.03 -28.39 9.00
CA LEU A 137 5.51 -29.62 9.60
C LEU A 137 5.26 -30.71 8.55
N THR A 138 4.68 -30.36 7.40
CA THR A 138 4.49 -31.29 6.28
C THR A 138 5.81 -31.81 5.74
N LEU A 139 6.85 -30.97 5.67
CA LEU A 139 8.18 -31.38 5.24
C LEU A 139 8.81 -32.37 6.23
N CYS A 140 8.68 -32.14 7.54
CA CYS A 140 9.13 -33.09 8.56
C CYS A 140 8.39 -34.43 8.46
N LEU A 141 7.07 -34.40 8.29
CA LEU A 141 6.27 -35.62 8.11
C LEU A 141 6.68 -36.39 6.85
N PHE A 142 6.85 -35.69 5.73
CA PHE A 142 7.29 -36.29 4.47
C PHE A 142 8.65 -37.00 4.66
N LEU A 143 9.64 -36.33 5.23
CA LEU A 143 10.95 -36.92 5.51
C LEU A 143 10.86 -38.13 6.46
N GLY A 144 10.03 -38.04 7.50
CA GLY A 144 9.77 -39.16 8.42
C GLY A 144 9.19 -40.38 7.71
N THR A 145 8.18 -40.19 6.85
CA THR A 145 7.57 -41.28 6.08
C THR A 145 8.53 -41.90 5.08
N VAL A 146 9.36 -41.10 4.41
CA VAL A 146 10.40 -41.60 3.49
C VAL A 146 11.44 -42.42 4.25
N PHE A 147 11.88 -41.94 5.42
CA PHE A 147 12.84 -42.66 6.25
C PHE A 147 12.27 -43.97 6.80
N GLN A 148 11.02 -43.97 7.26
CA GLN A 148 10.32 -45.17 7.71
C GLN A 148 10.18 -46.21 6.58
N ALA A 149 9.83 -45.77 5.37
CA ALA A 149 9.72 -46.63 4.20
C ALA A 149 11.07 -47.25 3.82
N ALA A 150 12.18 -46.51 3.96
CA ALA A 150 13.52 -46.99 3.64
C ALA A 150 14.06 -48.04 4.65
N ILE A 151 13.65 -47.97 5.93
CA ILE A 151 14.04 -48.97 6.95
C ILE A 151 13.17 -50.23 6.87
N SER A 152 11.91 -50.08 6.44
CA SER A 152 10.95 -51.20 6.37
C SER A 152 11.11 -52.07 5.11
N PHE A 153 12.04 -51.73 4.23
CA PHE A 153 12.36 -52.45 2.99
C PHE A 153 13.74 -53.12 3.12
#